data_AF-A0A2V1JY37-F1
#
_entry.id   AF-A0A2V1JY37-F1
#
_cell.length_a   1.000
_cell.length_b   1.000
_cell.length_c   1.000
_cell.angle_alpha   90.00
_cell.angle_beta   90.00
_cell.angle_gamma   90.00
#
_symmetry.space_group_name_H-M   'P 1'
#
loop_
_entity.id
_entity.type
_entity.pdbx_description
1 polymer ?
#
loop_
_entity_poly.entity_id
_entity_poly.type
_entity_poly.pdbx_seq_one_letter_code
_entity_poly.pdbx_strand_id
1 'polypeptide(L)'
;MSLSFERYWNAFLDTLMMVGVSGGIAFLAGIPLAVLLIVTAPGGFLASPRINRAVGSVVNGFRATPFIVLLVALIPFTRIVAGTTIGVWAAIVPLAISATPFFARIAEVSLREVDPGLIEAAQAMGCRKWHIVRHVLLPEALPGIIGGFTITLVALISSSAMAGAVGAGGLGDLAIRYGYQRFDTEVMLIVIAILIALVTAVQLSGDRYVRWLRSR
;
A
#
# COMPACT_ATOMS: atom_id res chain seq x y z
N MET A 1 -19.75 24.25 -13.95
CA MET A 1 -19.80 22.84 -13.52
C MET A 1 -20.51 22.01 -14.57
N SER A 2 -19.75 21.54 -15.55
CA SER A 2 -20.19 20.65 -16.63
C SER A 2 -20.66 19.26 -16.16
N LEU A 3 -20.36 18.91 -14.89
CA LEU A 3 -20.82 17.70 -14.22
C LEU A 3 -21.55 18.03 -12.92
N SER A 4 -22.51 17.18 -12.54
CA SER A 4 -23.19 17.29 -11.25
C SER A 4 -22.24 17.02 -10.09
N PHE A 5 -22.41 17.74 -8.98
CA PHE A 5 -21.65 17.54 -7.74
C PHE A 5 -21.66 16.08 -7.28
N GLU A 6 -22.81 15.41 -7.38
CA GLU A 6 -22.97 13.99 -7.04
C GLU A 6 -21.98 13.06 -7.75
N ARG A 7 -21.58 13.38 -8.99
CA ARG A 7 -20.61 12.55 -9.73
C ARG A 7 -19.21 12.65 -9.13
N TYR A 8 -18.78 13.86 -8.76
CA TYR A 8 -17.51 14.04 -8.07
C TYR A 8 -17.52 13.35 -6.71
N TRP A 9 -18.64 13.44 -5.99
CA TRP A 9 -18.79 12.79 -4.70
C TRP A 9 -18.71 11.27 -4.79
N ASN A 10 -19.44 10.66 -5.73
CA ASN A 10 -19.37 9.21 -5.94
C ASN A 10 -17.98 8.75 -6.38
N ALA A 11 -17.33 9.49 -7.28
CA ALA A 11 -15.97 9.19 -7.70
C ALA A 11 -14.95 9.32 -6.56
N PHE A 12 -15.13 10.29 -5.67
CA PHE A 12 -14.32 10.42 -4.46
C PHE A 12 -14.49 9.20 -3.54
N LEU A 13 -15.74 8.78 -3.31
CA LEU A 13 -16.04 7.59 -2.49
C LEU A 13 -15.48 6.30 -3.11
N ASP A 14 -15.58 6.13 -4.41
CA ASP A 14 -15.00 5.01 -5.14
C ASP A 14 -13.48 4.96 -4.95
N THR A 15 -12.78 6.10 -5.10
CA THR A 15 -11.34 6.18 -4.84
C THR A 15 -11.02 5.85 -3.38
N LEU A 16 -11.80 6.35 -2.42
CA LEU A 16 -11.60 6.07 -1.00
C LEU A 16 -11.81 4.58 -0.69
N MET A 17 -12.82 3.94 -1.30
CA MET A 17 -13.06 2.50 -1.17
C MET A 17 -11.92 1.68 -1.77
N MET A 18 -11.46 2.01 -2.98
CA MET A 18 -10.33 1.34 -3.61
C MET A 18 -9.08 1.40 -2.73
N VAL A 19 -8.70 2.61 -2.29
CA VAL A 19 -7.49 2.85 -1.49
C VAL A 19 -7.62 2.27 -0.09
N GLY A 20 -8.76 2.44 0.56
CA GLY A 20 -9.00 1.97 1.93
C GLY A 20 -8.98 0.45 2.03
N VAL A 21 -9.70 -0.25 1.14
CA VAL A 21 -9.76 -1.72 1.18
C VAL A 21 -8.43 -2.33 0.75
N SER A 22 -7.85 -1.86 -0.37
CA SER A 22 -6.55 -2.39 -0.83
C SER A 22 -5.42 -2.06 0.15
N GLY A 23 -5.43 -0.86 0.75
CA GLY A 23 -4.50 -0.46 1.79
C GLY A 23 -4.64 -1.31 3.05
N GLY A 24 -5.86 -1.60 3.49
CA GLY A 24 -6.12 -2.50 4.61
C GLY A 24 -5.58 -3.91 4.37
N ILE A 25 -5.82 -4.48 3.18
CA ILE A 25 -5.26 -5.78 2.78
C ILE A 25 -3.74 -5.71 2.77
N ALA A 26 -3.16 -4.68 2.15
CA ALA A 26 -1.72 -4.50 2.09
C ALA A 26 -1.09 -4.38 3.48
N PHE A 27 -1.73 -3.68 4.41
CA PHE A 27 -1.27 -3.56 5.79
C PHE A 27 -1.26 -4.92 6.50
N LEU A 28 -2.39 -5.63 6.44
CA LEU A 28 -2.58 -6.91 7.12
C LEU A 28 -1.71 -8.03 6.56
N ALA A 29 -1.49 -8.07 5.25
CA ALA A 29 -0.64 -9.08 4.59
C ALA A 29 0.83 -8.66 4.54
N GLY A 30 1.11 -7.36 4.43
CA GLY A 30 2.46 -6.83 4.26
C GLY A 30 3.30 -6.87 5.53
N ILE A 31 2.71 -6.66 6.72
CA ILE A 31 3.44 -6.80 7.99
C ILE A 31 3.95 -8.24 8.20
N PRO A 32 3.10 -9.29 8.11
CA PRO A 32 3.58 -10.67 8.19
C PRO A 32 4.64 -11.00 7.14
N LEU A 33 4.49 -10.49 5.91
CA LEU A 33 5.45 -10.69 4.84
C LEU A 33 6.81 -10.02 5.14
N ALA A 34 6.80 -8.81 5.70
CA ALA A 34 8.00 -8.10 6.14
C ALA A 34 8.71 -8.85 7.28
N VAL A 35 7.94 -9.30 8.28
CA VAL A 35 8.47 -10.10 9.40
C VAL A 35 9.06 -11.41 8.90
N LEU A 36 8.41 -12.09 7.95
CA LEU A 36 8.92 -13.31 7.33
C LEU A 36 10.26 -13.06 6.62
N LEU A 37 10.37 -11.97 5.86
CA LEU A 37 11.60 -11.57 5.17
C LEU A 37 12.75 -11.25 6.13
N ILE A 38 12.47 -10.72 7.32
CA ILE A 38 13.51 -10.50 8.34
C ILE A 38 13.90 -11.79 9.04
N VAL A 39 12.91 -12.54 9.53
CA VAL A 39 13.14 -13.73 10.35
C VAL A 39 13.88 -14.82 9.56
N THR A 40 13.65 -14.89 8.25
CA THR A 40 14.30 -15.87 7.36
C THR A 40 15.62 -15.39 6.75
N ALA A 41 16.00 -14.12 6.96
CA ALA A 41 17.25 -13.56 6.43
C ALA A 41 18.49 -14.28 7.01
N PRO A 42 19.66 -14.21 6.34
CA PRO A 42 20.93 -14.64 6.93
C PRO A 42 21.17 -13.91 8.26
N GLY A 43 21.44 -14.65 9.33
CA GLY A 43 21.55 -14.10 10.70
C GLY A 43 20.21 -13.86 11.41
N GLY A 44 19.08 -14.12 10.76
CA GLY A 44 17.74 -14.02 11.35
C GLY A 44 17.37 -15.20 12.26
N PHE A 45 16.30 -15.01 13.04
CA PHE A 45 15.83 -15.97 14.05
C PHE A 45 15.52 -17.38 13.50
N LEU A 46 15.04 -17.49 12.26
CA LEU A 46 14.75 -18.73 11.53
C LEU A 46 15.43 -18.67 10.16
N ALA A 47 16.74 -18.39 10.15
CA ALA A 47 17.53 -18.22 8.93
C ALA A 47 17.27 -19.37 7.94
N SER A 48 16.69 -19.03 6.79
CA SER A 48 16.40 -19.95 5.71
C SER A 48 16.69 -19.24 4.38
N PRO A 49 17.94 -19.30 3.89
CA PRO A 49 18.36 -18.56 2.70
C PRO A 49 17.51 -18.89 1.46
N ARG A 50 17.01 -20.12 1.37
CA ARG A 50 16.14 -20.57 0.27
C ARG A 50 14.77 -19.90 0.33
N ILE A 51 14.11 -19.92 1.49
CA ILE A 51 12.79 -19.29 1.68
C ILE A 51 12.92 -17.78 1.48
N ASN A 52 13.93 -17.17 2.10
CA ASN A 52 14.17 -15.74 2.00
C ASN A 52 14.37 -15.28 0.55
N ARG A 53 15.20 -16.02 -0.20
CA ARG A 53 15.44 -15.72 -1.61
C ARG A 53 14.18 -15.92 -2.45
N ALA A 54 13.43 -17.01 -2.24
CA ALA A 54 12.19 -17.27 -2.97
C ALA A 54 11.14 -16.17 -2.73
N VAL A 55 10.83 -15.87 -1.47
CA VAL A 55 9.87 -14.82 -1.10
C VAL A 55 10.35 -13.45 -1.58
N GLY A 56 11.63 -13.14 -1.38
CA GLY A 56 12.23 -11.90 -1.84
C GLY A 56 12.17 -11.74 -3.36
N SER A 57 12.42 -12.81 -4.12
CA SER A 57 12.28 -12.81 -5.58
C SER A 57 10.85 -12.54 -6.03
N VAL A 58 9.85 -13.16 -5.38
CA VAL A 58 8.43 -12.91 -5.67
C VAL A 58 8.07 -11.46 -5.38
N VAL A 59 8.43 -10.95 -4.20
CA VAL A 59 8.19 -9.55 -3.80
C VAL A 59 8.83 -8.57 -4.79
N ASN A 60 10.07 -8.83 -5.21
CA ASN A 60 10.77 -8.00 -6.17
C ASN A 60 10.15 -8.10 -7.58
N GLY A 61 9.67 -9.27 -8.00
CA GLY A 61 8.97 -9.44 -9.28
C GLY A 61 7.71 -8.57 -9.38
N PHE A 62 6.85 -8.59 -8.35
CA PHE A 62 5.67 -7.73 -8.31
C PHE A 62 6.04 -6.25 -8.27
N ARG A 63 7.06 -5.86 -7.49
CA ARG A 63 7.49 -4.46 -7.37
C ARG A 63 8.17 -3.93 -8.64
N ALA A 64 8.85 -4.78 -9.39
CA ALA A 64 9.50 -4.40 -10.65
C ALA A 64 8.49 -4.18 -11.78
N THR A 65 7.29 -4.76 -11.66
CA THR A 65 6.26 -4.67 -12.69
C THR A 65 5.49 -3.35 -12.54
N PRO A 66 5.46 -2.47 -13.57
CA PRO A 66 4.65 -1.26 -13.52
C PRO A 66 3.17 -1.58 -13.26
N PHE A 67 2.50 -0.77 -12.44
CA PHE A 67 1.14 -1.05 -11.99
C PHE A 67 0.16 -1.27 -13.15
N ILE A 68 0.22 -0.47 -14.21
CA ILE A 68 -0.68 -0.60 -15.36
C ILE A 68 -0.51 -1.95 -16.08
N VAL A 69 0.72 -2.46 -16.19
CA VAL A 69 1.02 -3.76 -16.79
C VAL A 69 0.52 -4.88 -15.88
N LEU A 70 0.78 -4.76 -14.58
CA LEU A 70 0.32 -5.72 -13.57
C LEU A 70 -1.22 -5.82 -13.53
N LEU A 71 -1.90 -4.68 -13.61
CA LEU A 71 -3.36 -4.60 -13.63
C LEU A 71 -3.95 -5.38 -14.81
N VAL A 72 -3.40 -5.20 -16.01
CA VAL A 72 -3.83 -5.93 -17.21
C VAL A 72 -3.50 -7.42 -17.09
N ALA A 73 -2.30 -7.76 -16.61
CA ALA A 73 -1.88 -9.15 -16.41
C ALA A 73 -2.76 -9.91 -15.41
N LEU A 74 -3.33 -9.22 -14.42
CA LEU A 74 -4.20 -9.81 -13.40
C LEU A 74 -5.67 -9.91 -13.81
N ILE A 75 -6.11 -9.39 -14.96
CA ILE A 75 -7.51 -9.50 -15.44
C ILE A 75 -8.13 -10.90 -15.28
N PRO A 76 -7.51 -12.01 -15.73
CA PRO A 76 -8.11 -13.34 -15.59
C PRO A 76 -8.27 -13.74 -14.12
N PHE A 77 -7.29 -13.42 -13.29
CA PHE A 77 -7.34 -13.68 -11.85
C PHE A 77 -8.43 -12.83 -11.17
N THR A 78 -8.48 -11.53 -11.49
CA THR A 78 -9.50 -10.61 -11.00
C THR A 78 -10.91 -11.09 -11.33
N ARG A 79 -11.14 -11.63 -12.54
CA ARG A 79 -12.44 -12.20 -12.91
C ARG A 79 -12.83 -13.38 -12.02
N ILE A 80 -11.89 -14.25 -11.67
CA ILE A 80 -12.14 -15.41 -10.82
C ILE A 80 -12.48 -14.96 -9.39
N VAL A 81 -11.76 -13.97 -8.86
CA VAL A 81 -11.92 -13.52 -7.47
C VAL A 81 -13.11 -12.58 -7.28
N ALA A 82 -13.25 -11.58 -8.15
CA ALA A 82 -14.26 -10.52 -8.02
C ALA A 82 -15.52 -10.79 -8.86
N GLY A 83 -15.53 -11.82 -9.71
CA GLY A 83 -16.63 -12.12 -10.63
C GLY A 83 -16.77 -11.13 -11.80
N THR A 84 -15.98 -10.05 -11.82
CA THR A 84 -16.00 -8.99 -12.83
C THR A 84 -14.59 -8.45 -13.08
N THR A 85 -14.39 -7.78 -14.21
CA THR A 85 -13.12 -7.14 -14.61
C THR A 85 -13.20 -5.62 -14.61
N ILE A 86 -14.35 -5.04 -14.27
CA ILE A 86 -14.65 -3.60 -14.32
C ILE A 86 -15.27 -3.19 -12.99
N GLY A 87 -15.02 -1.95 -12.58
CA GLY A 87 -15.54 -1.34 -11.36
C GLY A 87 -14.63 -1.46 -10.14
N VAL A 88 -15.06 -0.83 -9.04
CA VAL A 88 -14.29 -0.66 -7.79
C VAL A 88 -13.80 -2.00 -7.24
N TRP A 89 -14.69 -2.99 -7.14
CA TRP A 89 -14.35 -4.31 -6.60
C TRP A 89 -13.33 -5.07 -7.44
N ALA A 90 -13.39 -4.96 -8.77
CA ALA A 90 -12.37 -5.53 -9.64
C ALA A 90 -11.02 -4.84 -9.47
N ALA A 91 -11.01 -3.51 -9.29
CA ALA A 91 -9.77 -2.75 -9.14
C ALA A 91 -9.05 -2.99 -7.81
N ILE A 92 -9.78 -3.30 -6.74
CA ILE A 92 -9.21 -3.61 -5.42
C ILE A 92 -8.22 -4.79 -5.50
N VAL A 93 -8.50 -5.80 -6.31
CA VAL A 93 -7.67 -7.02 -6.44
C VAL A 93 -6.23 -6.70 -6.89
N PRO A 94 -5.99 -6.10 -8.07
CA PRO A 94 -4.64 -5.75 -8.50
C PRO A 94 -4.01 -4.66 -7.63
N LEU A 95 -4.79 -3.72 -7.08
CA LEU A 95 -4.28 -2.72 -6.14
C LEU A 95 -3.70 -3.37 -4.87
N ALA A 96 -4.43 -4.31 -4.26
CA ALA A 96 -3.97 -5.02 -3.08
C ALA A 96 -2.75 -5.91 -3.37
N ILE A 97 -2.75 -6.63 -4.50
CA ILE A 97 -1.62 -7.48 -4.92
C ILE A 97 -0.37 -6.65 -5.19
N SER A 98 -0.51 -5.45 -5.75
CA SER A 98 0.61 -4.54 -5.99
C SER A 98 1.13 -3.89 -4.69
N ALA A 99 0.22 -3.40 -3.85
CA ALA A 99 0.57 -2.67 -2.64
C ALA A 99 1.16 -3.55 -1.53
N THR A 100 0.72 -4.81 -1.42
CA THR A 100 1.23 -5.74 -0.39
C THR A 100 2.76 -5.92 -0.43
N PRO A 101 3.39 -6.34 -1.55
CA PRO A 101 4.84 -6.51 -1.63
C PRO A 101 5.58 -5.16 -1.54
N PHE A 102 4.99 -4.08 -2.08
CA PHE A 102 5.55 -2.74 -1.96
C PHE A 102 5.66 -2.31 -0.49
N PHE A 103 4.57 -2.41 0.26
CA PHE A 103 4.53 -2.09 1.68
C PHE A 103 5.38 -3.04 2.52
N ALA A 104 5.33 -4.35 2.24
CA ALA A 104 6.15 -5.33 2.95
C ALA A 104 7.64 -4.98 2.89
N ARG A 105 8.13 -4.51 1.74
CA ARG A 105 9.53 -4.08 1.63
C ARG A 105 9.82 -2.83 2.45
N ILE A 106 8.89 -1.86 2.49
CA ILE A 106 9.09 -0.66 3.31
C ILE A 106 9.09 -1.02 4.80
N ALA A 107 8.13 -1.84 5.24
CA ALA A 107 8.09 -2.34 6.61
C ALA A 107 9.35 -3.16 6.96
N GLU A 108 9.87 -3.97 6.03
CA GLU A 108 11.13 -4.69 6.20
C GLU A 108 12.31 -3.74 6.43
N VAL A 109 12.38 -2.62 5.69
CA VAL A 109 13.42 -1.60 5.89
C VAL A 109 13.31 -0.99 7.29
N SER A 110 12.10 -0.56 7.70
CA SER A 110 11.89 0.02 9.04
C SER A 110 12.23 -0.96 10.17
N LEU A 111 11.93 -2.25 9.98
CA LEU A 111 12.27 -3.26 10.98
C LEU A 111 13.78 -3.56 11.05
N ARG A 112 14.53 -3.35 9.95
CA ARG A 112 16.00 -3.47 9.92
C ARG A 112 16.71 -2.25 10.53
N GLU A 113 16.04 -1.11 10.64
CA GLU A 113 16.57 0.10 11.27
C GLU A 113 16.52 0.05 12.81
N VAL A 114 15.85 -0.96 13.39
CA VAL A 114 15.83 -1.18 14.84
C VAL A 114 17.23 -1.53 15.35
N ASP A 115 17.65 -0.88 16.43
CA ASP A 115 18.97 -1.07 17.05
C ASP A 115 19.20 -2.56 17.41
N PRO A 116 20.25 -3.21 16.87
CA PRO A 116 20.64 -4.56 17.25
C PRO A 116 20.86 -4.73 18.76
N GLY A 117 21.29 -3.68 19.47
CA GLY A 117 21.50 -3.69 20.91
C GLY A 117 20.22 -3.98 21.71
N LEU A 118 19.05 -3.51 21.23
CA LEU A 118 17.75 -3.83 21.86
C LEU A 118 17.41 -5.32 21.69
N ILE A 119 17.78 -5.89 20.54
CA ILE A 119 17.58 -7.32 20.25
C ILE A 119 18.49 -8.17 21.14
N GLU A 120 19.76 -7.80 21.26
CA GLU A 120 20.75 -8.48 22.11
C GLU A 120 20.38 -8.40 23.59
N ALA A 121 19.95 -7.24 24.07
CA ALA A 121 19.47 -7.06 25.45
C ALA A 121 18.25 -7.95 25.74
N ALA A 122 17.29 -8.03 24.82
CA ALA A 122 16.14 -8.92 24.95
C ALA A 122 16.54 -10.41 24.96
N GLN A 123 17.55 -10.80 24.18
CA GLN A 123 18.09 -12.16 24.20
C GLN A 123 18.80 -12.47 25.53
N ALA A 124 19.58 -11.52 26.07
CA ALA A 124 20.26 -11.67 27.36
C ALA A 124 19.27 -11.82 28.53
N MET A 125 18.09 -11.19 28.45
CA MET A 125 16.99 -11.38 29.40
C MET A 125 16.26 -12.73 29.24
N GLY A 126 16.66 -13.58 28.28
CA GLY A 126 16.04 -14.89 28.03
C GLY A 126 14.72 -14.83 27.26
N CYS A 127 14.41 -13.72 26.57
CA CYS A 127 13.20 -13.63 25.76
C CYS A 127 13.23 -14.65 24.61
N ARG A 128 12.11 -15.36 24.41
CA ARG A 128 11.95 -16.23 23.23
C ARG A 128 11.95 -15.40 21.95
N LYS A 129 12.46 -15.95 20.84
CA LYS A 129 12.54 -15.30 19.51
C LYS A 129 11.26 -14.57 19.09
N TRP A 130 10.09 -15.21 19.25
CA TRP A 130 8.80 -14.60 18.89
C TRP A 130 8.37 -13.47 19.84
N HIS A 131 8.78 -13.54 21.12
CA HIS A 131 8.57 -12.43 22.04
C HIS A 131 9.36 -11.20 21.62
N ILE A 132 10.60 -11.38 21.15
CA ILE A 132 11.44 -10.28 20.66
C ILE A 132 10.79 -9.60 19.45
N VAL A 133 10.31 -10.39 18.47
CA VAL A 133 9.64 -9.83 17.29
C VAL A 133 8.41 -9.01 17.68
N ARG A 134 7.55 -9.56 18.56
CA ARG A 134 6.27 -8.93 18.91
C ARG A 134 6.39 -7.76 19.88
N HIS A 135 7.36 -7.78 20.80
CA HIS A 135 7.45 -6.82 21.91
C HIS A 135 8.64 -5.88 21.81
N VAL A 136 9.60 -6.13 20.91
CA VAL A 136 10.76 -5.26 20.70
C VAL A 136 10.76 -4.77 19.26
N LEU A 137 10.91 -5.68 18.29
CA LEU A 137 11.12 -5.31 16.89
C LEU A 137 9.93 -4.54 16.30
N LEU A 138 8.69 -5.05 16.45
CA LEU A 138 7.49 -4.42 15.89
C LEU A 138 7.15 -3.08 16.57
N PRO A 139 7.15 -2.96 17.92
CA PRO A 139 6.90 -1.68 18.58
C PRO A 139 7.94 -0.61 18.24
N GLU A 140 9.23 -0.95 18.23
CA GLU A 140 10.31 0.00 17.93
C GLU A 140 10.28 0.46 16.46
N ALA A 141 9.94 -0.44 15.53
CA ALA A 141 9.80 -0.09 14.12
C ALA A 141 8.48 0.62 13.78
N LEU A 142 7.52 0.68 14.71
CA LEU A 142 6.15 1.14 14.44
C LEU A 142 6.08 2.54 13.82
N PRO A 143 6.84 3.57 14.29
CA PRO A 143 6.83 4.88 13.64
C PRO A 143 7.29 4.82 12.18
N GLY A 144 8.29 3.99 11.88
CA GLY A 144 8.78 3.75 10.51
C GLY A 144 7.75 3.03 9.65
N ILE A 145 7.12 1.97 10.19
CA ILE A 145 6.06 1.20 9.50
C ILE A 145 4.88 2.10 9.14
N ILE A 146 4.41 2.94 10.06
CA ILE A 146 3.30 3.87 9.80
C ILE A 146 3.68 4.95 8.79
N GLY A 147 4.90 5.49 8.85
CA GLY A 147 5.40 6.41 7.83
C GLY A 147 5.43 5.75 6.45
N GLY A 148 5.93 4.52 6.38
CA GLY A 148 5.95 3.71 5.17
C GLY A 148 4.57 3.35 4.63
N PHE A 149 3.61 3.10 5.53
CA PHE A 149 2.22 2.85 5.16
C PHE A 149 1.56 4.10 4.57
N THR A 150 1.87 5.28 5.11
CA THR A 150 1.40 6.56 4.56
C THR A 150 1.87 6.73 3.12
N ILE A 151 3.16 6.45 2.84
CA ILE A 151 3.71 6.46 1.47
C ILE A 151 2.98 5.44 0.58
N THR A 152 2.66 4.26 1.12
CA THR A 152 1.91 3.23 0.39
C THR A 152 0.50 3.69 0.03
N LEU A 153 -0.21 4.37 0.94
CA LEU A 153 -1.54 4.93 0.67
C LEU A 153 -1.49 5.99 -0.44
N VAL A 154 -0.48 6.86 -0.42
CA VAL A 154 -0.27 7.85 -1.49
C VAL A 154 -0.01 7.17 -2.84
N ALA A 155 0.82 6.13 -2.86
CA ALA A 155 1.05 5.32 -4.06
C ALA A 155 -0.21 4.60 -4.55
N LEU A 156 -1.06 4.14 -3.63
CA LEU A 156 -2.37 3.55 -3.94
C LEU A 156 -3.34 4.56 -4.54
N ILE A 157 -3.37 5.81 -4.05
CA ILE A 157 -4.20 6.87 -4.66
C ILE A 157 -3.79 7.07 -6.13
N SER A 158 -2.49 7.21 -6.39
CA SER A 158 -1.96 7.33 -7.76
C SER A 158 -2.28 6.10 -8.62
N SER A 159 -2.20 4.89 -8.05
CA SER A 159 -2.50 3.65 -8.75
C SER A 159 -4.00 3.48 -9.02
N SER A 160 -4.87 3.92 -8.12
CA SER A 160 -6.32 3.92 -8.31
C SER A 160 -6.73 4.85 -9.47
N ALA A 161 -6.01 5.98 -9.64
CA ALA A 161 -6.23 6.87 -10.76
C ALA A 161 -5.89 6.19 -12.10
N MET A 162 -4.77 5.44 -12.15
CA MET A 162 -4.41 4.62 -13.32
C MET A 162 -5.44 3.51 -13.58
N ALA A 163 -5.98 2.89 -12.53
CA ALA A 163 -7.04 1.88 -12.67
C ALA A 163 -8.32 2.46 -13.30
N GLY A 164 -8.59 3.76 -13.10
CA GLY A 164 -9.66 4.49 -13.78
C GLY A 164 -9.60 4.38 -15.31
N ALA A 165 -8.40 4.27 -15.89
CA ALA A 165 -8.21 4.09 -17.34
C ALA A 165 -8.83 2.79 -17.88
N VAL A 166 -8.99 1.78 -17.02
CA VAL A 166 -9.52 0.46 -17.36
C VAL A 166 -10.95 0.27 -16.82
N GLY A 167 -11.61 1.38 -16.47
CA GLY A 167 -12.99 1.37 -16.00
C GLY A 167 -13.16 0.93 -14.54
N ALA A 168 -12.15 1.15 -13.69
CA ALA A 168 -12.29 0.95 -12.25
C ALA A 168 -13.32 1.90 -11.60
N GLY A 169 -13.61 3.04 -12.24
CA GLY A 169 -14.36 4.14 -11.62
C GLY A 169 -13.45 5.11 -10.86
N GLY A 170 -14.02 5.82 -9.90
CA GLY A 170 -13.28 6.77 -9.08
C GLY A 170 -12.86 8.06 -9.79
N LEU A 171 -12.08 8.88 -9.09
CA LEU A 171 -11.62 10.18 -9.58
C LEU A 171 -10.78 10.06 -10.87
N GLY A 172 -9.98 8.99 -10.99
CA GLY A 172 -9.21 8.72 -12.21
C GLY A 172 -10.08 8.52 -13.45
N ASP A 173 -11.19 7.79 -13.32
CA ASP A 173 -12.13 7.58 -14.42
C ASP A 173 -12.76 8.91 -14.87
N LEU A 174 -13.13 9.79 -13.93
CA LEU A 174 -13.62 11.13 -14.25
C LEU A 174 -12.57 11.98 -14.99
N ALA A 175 -11.33 12.01 -14.49
CA ALA A 175 -10.24 12.74 -15.12
C ALA A 175 -9.99 12.26 -16.55
N ILE A 176 -10.03 10.94 -16.78
CA ILE A 176 -9.75 10.37 -18.10
C ILE A 176 -10.93 10.58 -19.04
N ARG A 177 -12.15 10.22 -18.64
CA ARG A 177 -13.32 10.23 -19.53
C ARG A 177 -13.85 11.62 -19.83
N TYR A 178 -13.81 12.52 -18.85
CA TYR A 178 -14.35 13.88 -19.00
C TYR A 178 -13.24 14.90 -19.16
N GLY A 179 -12.24 14.89 -18.28
CA GLY A 179 -11.14 15.83 -18.37
C GLY A 179 -10.31 15.66 -19.65
N TYR A 180 -9.79 14.45 -19.88
CA TYR A 180 -8.88 14.18 -20.99
C TYR A 180 -9.61 13.91 -22.31
N GLN A 181 -10.49 12.90 -22.35
CA GLN A 181 -11.13 12.46 -23.59
C GLN A 181 -12.14 13.47 -24.16
N ARG A 182 -12.80 14.27 -23.32
CA ARG A 182 -13.73 15.33 -23.76
C ARG A 182 -13.11 16.72 -23.73
N PHE A 183 -11.82 16.83 -23.40
CA PHE A 183 -11.10 18.10 -23.27
C PHE A 183 -11.78 19.11 -22.33
N ASP A 184 -12.43 18.62 -21.27
CA ASP A 184 -13.06 19.46 -20.27
C ASP A 184 -12.05 19.90 -19.20
N THR A 185 -11.42 21.05 -19.45
CA THR A 185 -10.41 21.63 -18.55
C THR A 185 -10.97 21.93 -17.15
N GLU A 186 -12.25 22.30 -17.03
CA GLU A 186 -12.88 22.56 -15.73
C GLU A 186 -12.89 21.28 -14.89
N VAL A 187 -13.35 20.16 -15.47
CA VAL A 187 -13.37 18.85 -14.78
C VAL A 187 -11.97 18.40 -14.43
N MET A 188 -11.01 18.56 -15.34
CA MET A 188 -9.62 18.17 -15.11
C MET A 188 -9.03 18.90 -13.89
N LEU A 189 -9.18 20.22 -13.83
CA LEU A 189 -8.66 21.03 -12.72
C LEU A 189 -9.32 20.68 -11.38
N ILE A 190 -10.64 20.46 -11.38
CA ILE A 190 -11.37 20.05 -10.17
C ILE A 190 -10.85 18.70 -9.67
N VAL A 191 -10.71 17.70 -10.54
CA VAL A 191 -10.22 16.37 -10.12
C VAL A 191 -8.78 16.44 -9.61
N ILE A 192 -7.91 17.20 -10.26
CA ILE A 192 -6.53 17.42 -9.79
C ILE A 192 -6.54 18.05 -8.39
N ALA A 193 -7.35 19.09 -8.16
CA ALA A 193 -7.46 19.72 -6.85
C ALA A 193 -7.94 18.75 -5.77
N ILE A 194 -8.94 17.90 -6.07
CA ILE A 194 -9.45 16.88 -5.15
C ILE A 194 -8.36 15.84 -4.83
N LEU A 195 -7.62 15.35 -5.84
CA LEU A 195 -6.55 14.37 -5.63
C LEU A 195 -5.40 14.96 -4.80
N ILE A 196 -5.00 16.20 -5.05
CA ILE A 196 -3.99 16.90 -4.26
C ILE A 196 -4.46 17.05 -2.81
N ALA A 197 -5.71 17.47 -2.59
CA ALA A 197 -6.28 17.61 -1.26
C ALA A 197 -6.33 16.26 -0.51
N LEU A 198 -6.72 15.19 -1.19
CA LEU A 198 -6.77 13.83 -0.62
C LEU A 198 -5.37 13.34 -0.23
N VAL A 199 -4.39 13.43 -1.13
CA VAL A 199 -3.00 13.04 -0.86
C VAL A 199 -2.42 13.85 0.30
N THR A 200 -2.65 15.16 0.30
CA THR A 200 -2.18 16.05 1.37
C THR A 200 -2.82 15.68 2.71
N ALA A 201 -4.13 15.40 2.73
CA ALA A 201 -4.83 14.98 3.94
C ALA A 201 -4.27 13.65 4.50
N VAL A 202 -4.00 12.67 3.64
CA VAL A 202 -3.39 11.39 4.03
C VAL A 202 -1.98 11.60 4.58
N GLN A 203 -1.15 12.39 3.90
CA GLN A 203 0.22 12.67 4.31
C GLN A 203 0.27 13.39 5.66
N LEU A 204 -0.51 14.46 5.83
CA LEU A 204 -0.59 15.21 7.09
C LEU A 204 -1.06 14.35 8.26
N SER A 205 -2.04 13.48 8.01
CA SER A 205 -2.57 12.55 9.01
C SER A 205 -1.50 11.53 9.43
N GLY A 206 -0.81 10.95 8.45
CA GLY A 206 0.30 10.02 8.66
C GLY A 206 1.44 10.67 9.44
N ASP A 207 1.93 11.83 9.00
CA ASP A 207 3.04 12.55 9.64
C ASP A 207 2.70 12.97 11.07
N ARG A 208 1.44 13.35 11.32
CA ARG A 208 0.97 13.65 12.68
C ARG A 208 0.98 12.41 13.55
N TYR A 209 0.53 11.27 13.03
CA TYR A 209 0.49 10.01 13.78
C TYR A 209 1.90 9.46 14.07
N VAL A 210 2.82 9.54 13.10
CA VAL A 210 4.23 9.18 13.29
C VAL A 210 4.89 10.05 14.36
N ARG A 211 4.68 11.37 14.34
CA ARG A 211 5.22 12.27 15.38
C ARG A 211 4.69 11.94 16.77
N TRP A 212 3.39 11.63 16.87
CA TRP A 212 2.80 11.19 18.12
C TRP A 212 3.45 9.89 18.64
N LEU A 213 3.64 8.90 17.76
CA LEU A 213 4.31 7.64 18.13
C LEU A 213 5.75 7.83 18.60
N ARG A 214 6.51 8.75 17.99
CA ARG A 214 7.89 9.07 18.42
C ARG A 214 7.98 9.84 19.73
N SER A 215 6.90 10.51 20.14
CA SER A 215 6.85 11.27 21.38
C SER A 215 6.46 10.44 22.61
N ARG A 216 6.14 9.16 22.40
CA ARG A 216 5.76 8.20 23.42
C ARG A 216 6.95 7.30 23.77
#